data_AF-A0A2S7WYW5-F1
#
_entry.id   AF-A0A2S7WYW5-F1
#
_cell.length_a   1.000
_cell.length_b   1.000
_cell.length_c   1.000
_cell.angle_alpha   90.00
_cell.angle_beta   90.00
_cell.angle_gamma   90.00
#
_symmetry.space_group_name_H-M   'P 1'
#
loop_
_entity.id
_entity.type
_entity.pdbx_description
1 polymer ?
#
loop_
_entity_poly.entity_id
_entity_poly.type
_entity_poly.pdbx_seq_one_letter_code
_entity_poly.pdbx_strand_id
1 'polypeptide(L)' 'MSNPFKEILQHHEVPQVLKQRVMNDVNMIKLTMDIADLFLVKYPSTIGDVFGGNSLKKKK' A
#
# COMPACT_ATOMS: atom_id res chain seq x y z
N MET A 1 -47.89 17.93 -4.00
CA MET A 1 -47.25 16.90 -4.85
C MET A 1 -45.76 16.93 -4.59
N SER A 2 -45.17 15.82 -4.15
CA SER A 2 -43.72 15.68 -3.95
C SER A 2 -43.03 15.47 -5.30
N ASN A 3 -41.88 16.11 -5.53
CA ASN A 3 -41.17 16.11 -6.81
C ASN A 3 -40.27 14.86 -6.94
N PRO A 4 -40.49 14.00 -7.96
CA PRO A 4 -39.76 12.74 -8.14
C PRO A 4 -38.29 12.91 -8.57
N PHE A 5 -37.90 14.08 -9.08
CA PHE A 5 -36.49 14.34 -9.44
C PHE A 5 -35.57 14.48 -8.21
N LYS A 6 -36.14 14.78 -7.03
CA LYS A 6 -35.37 14.80 -5.76
C LYS A 6 -35.00 13.40 -5.27
N GLU A 7 -35.68 12.36 -5.73
CA GLU A 7 -35.39 10.98 -5.32
C GLU A 7 -34.27 10.34 -6.13
N ILE A 8 -34.02 10.82 -7.36
CA ILE A 8 -32.98 10.28 -8.25
C ILE A 8 -31.56 10.68 -7.77
N LEU A 9 -31.44 11.79 -7.05
CA LEU A 9 -30.19 12.29 -6.48
C LEU A 9 -29.91 11.77 -5.06
N GLN A 10 -30.45 10.60 -4.70
CA GLN A 10 -30.06 9.96 -3.45
C GLN A 10 -28.62 9.44 -3.58
N HIS A 11 -27.68 10.22 -3.03
CA HIS A 11 -26.30 9.82 -2.79
C HIS A 11 -26.28 8.60 -1.85
N HIS A 12 -26.47 7.41 -2.41
CA HIS A 12 -26.26 6.18 -1.70
C HIS A 12 -24.77 6.05 -1.43
N GLU A 13 -24.38 6.09 -0.16
CA GLU A 13 -23.02 5.77 0.20
C GLU A 13 -22.69 4.36 -0.27
N VAL A 14 -21.48 4.20 -0.81
CA VAL A 14 -21.01 2.88 -1.22
C VAL A 14 -21.05 1.92 -0.03
N PRO A 15 -21.45 0.65 -0.23
CA PRO A 15 -21.46 -0.34 0.83
C PRO A 15 -20.13 -0.38 1.58
N GLN A 16 -20.18 -0.36 2.91
CA GLN A 16 -18.98 -0.27 3.77
C GLN A 16 -17.96 -1.37 3.46
N VAL A 17 -18.42 -2.57 3.10
CA VAL A 17 -17.57 -3.71 2.73
C VAL A 17 -16.73 -3.41 1.48
N LEU A 18 -17.33 -2.83 0.44
CA LEU A 18 -16.62 -2.50 -0.80
C LEU A 18 -15.62 -1.38 -0.57
N LYS A 19 -16.02 -0.35 0.20
CA LYS A 19 -15.13 0.74 0.59
C LYS A 19 -13.92 0.21 1.36
N GLN A 20 -14.13 -0.66 2.34
CA GLN A 20 -13.04 -1.23 3.14
C GLN A 20 -12.08 -2.07 2.28
N ARG A 21 -12.61 -2.87 1.36
CA ARG A 21 -11.78 -3.71 0.48
C ARG A 21 -10.88 -2.86 -0.41
N VAL A 22 -11.44 -1.84 -1.05
CA VAL A 22 -10.67 -0.92 -1.90
C VAL A 22 -9.62 -0.18 -1.08
N MET A 23 -9.97 0.30 0.12
CA MET A 23 -9.01 0.97 1.00
C MET A 23 -7.87 0.04 1.44
N ASN A 24 -8.17 -1.24 1.70
CA ASN A 24 -7.14 -2.24 2.03
C ASN A 24 -6.19 -2.47 0.86
N ASP A 25 -6.71 -2.59 -0.37
CA ASP A 25 -5.87 -2.79 -1.56
C ASP A 25 -4.95 -1.58 -1.81
N VAL A 26 -5.49 -0.36 -1.66
CA VAL A 26 -4.70 0.88 -1.77
C VAL A 26 -3.61 0.95 -0.70
N ASN A 27 -3.94 0.58 0.54
CA ASN A 27 -2.97 0.56 1.64
C ASN A 27 -1.85 -0.45 1.38
N MET A 28 -2.17 -1.61 0.80
CA MET A 28 -1.15 -2.60 0.44
C MET A 28 -0.20 -2.06 -0.62
N ILE A 29 -0.73 -1.44 -1.68
CA ILE A 29 0.09 -0.84 -2.73
C ILE A 29 1.00 0.26 -2.15
N LYS A 30 0.45 1.16 -1.31
CA LYS A 30 1.23 2.21 -0.65
C LYS A 30 2.36 1.61 0.18
N LEU A 31 2.06 0.61 1.01
CA LEU A 31 3.08 -0.05 1.83
C LEU A 31 4.18 -0.66 0.97
N THR A 32 3.83 -1.37 -0.10
CA THR A 32 4.84 -1.95 -1.01
C THR A 32 5.69 -0.89 -1.69
N MET A 33 5.10 0.25 -2.04
CA MET A 33 5.80 1.37 -2.67
C MET A 33 6.76 2.03 -1.69
N ASP A 34 6.35 2.23 -0.44
CA ASP A 34 7.19 2.80 0.62
C ASP A 34 8.37 1.87 0.96
N ILE A 35 8.13 0.55 1.01
CA ILE A 35 9.20 -0.46 1.17
C ILE A 35 10.16 -0.42 -0.03
N ALA A 36 9.62 -0.36 -1.25
CA ALA A 36 10.44 -0.26 -2.45
C ALA A 36 11.29 1.01 -2.46
N ASP A 37 10.73 2.18 -2.14
CA ASP A 37 11.48 3.44 -2.03
C ASP A 37 12.57 3.35 -0.96
N LEU A 38 12.24 2.80 0.23
CA LEU A 38 13.20 2.66 1.31
C LEU A 38 14.38 1.75 0.93
N PHE A 39 14.11 0.56 0.39
CA PHE A 39 15.15 -0.45 0.21
C PHE A 39 15.80 -0.43 -1.18
N LEU A 40 15.09 -0.03 -2.25
CA LEU A 40 15.67 0.01 -3.60
C LEU A 40 16.33 1.36 -3.90
N VAL A 41 15.80 2.47 -3.36
CA VAL A 41 16.29 3.81 -3.67
C VAL A 41 17.19 4.34 -2.55
N LYS A 42 16.69 4.38 -1.31
CA LYS A 42 17.41 5.02 -0.19
C LYS A 42 18.52 4.15 0.39
N TYR A 43 18.28 2.85 0.54
CA TYR A 43 19.18 1.93 1.23
C TYR A 43 19.48 0.66 0.42
N PRO A 44 19.95 0.77 -0.84
CA PRO A 44 20.20 -0.39 -1.69
C PRO A 44 21.28 -1.33 -1.14
N SER A 45 22.32 -0.76 -0.52
CA SER A 45 23.41 -1.53 0.12
C SER A 45 22.98 -2.21 1.41
N THR A 46 21.99 -1.68 2.13
CA THR A 46 21.54 -2.25 3.40
C THR A 46 20.88 -3.61 3.21
N ILE A 47 20.23 -3.89 2.07
CA ILE A 47 19.77 -5.26 1.77
C ILE A 47 20.98 -6.20 1.67
N GLY A 48 22.04 -5.79 0.99
CA GLY A 48 23.28 -6.57 0.87
C GLY A 48 23.99 -6.75 2.21
N ASP A 49 23.99 -5.74 3.08
CA ASP A 49 24.65 -5.79 4.38
C ASP A 49 23.85 -6.61 5.41
N VAL A 50 22.51 -6.49 5.43
CA VAL A 50 21.63 -7.24 6.32
C VAL A 50 21.54 -8.71 5.90
N PHE A 51 21.45 -9.01 4.60
CA PHE A 51 21.40 -10.40 4.11
C PHE A 51 22.80 -11.02 3.91
N GLY A 52 23.84 -10.21 3.70
CA GLY A 52 25.22 -10.64 3.47
C GLY A 52 26.13 -10.62 4.70
N GLY A 53 25.64 -10.15 5.86
CA GLY A 53 26.38 -9.94 7.10
C GLY A 53 27.03 -11.17 7.76
N ASN A 54 27.08 -12.33 7.10
CA ASN A 54 27.74 -13.54 7.62
C ASN A 54 28.77 -14.19 6.69
N SER A 55 29.15 -13.57 5.55
CA SER A 55 30.14 -14.16 4.62
C SER A 55 31.54 -13.53 4.63
N LEU A 56 31.79 -12.44 5.37
CA LEU A 56 33.12 -11.81 5.47
C LEU A 56 34.02 -12.36 6.60
N LYS A 57 33.90 -13.65 6.94
CA LYS A 57 34.94 -14.39 7.69
C LYS A 57 35.47 -15.60 6.91
N LYS A 58 36.17 -15.33 5.81
CA LYS A 58 37.13 -16.22 5.11
C LYS A 58 37.90 -15.32 4.14
N LYS A 59 39.23 -15.27 4.04
CA LYS A 59 40.34 -16.03 4.64
C LYS A 59 41.62 -15.28 4.21
N LYS A 60 42.57 -15.10 5.14
CA LYS A 60 43.97 -14.66 4.97
C LYS A 60 44.22 -13.23 4.49
#